data_AF-A0A2E0HFM5-F1
#
_entry.id   AF-A0A2E0HFM5-F1
#
_cell.length_a   1.000
_cell.length_b   1.000
_cell.length_c   1.000
_cell.angle_alpha   90.00
_cell.angle_beta   90.00
_cell.angle_gamma   90.00
#
_symmetry.space_group_name_H-M   'P 1'
#
loop_
_entity.id
_entity.type
_entity.pdbx_description
1 polymer ?
#
loop_
_entity_poly.entity_id
_entity_poly.type
_entity_poly.pdbx_seq_one_letter_code
_entity_poly.pdbx_strand_id
1 'polypeptide(L)'
;MSALPYLLPWILLLLAVALAVAVKFLPLKSIPGIAVTAVLGLLLLLVAVYSNLVTGQQNAALARHQAQVAEMEEWKYAQLDRLSLILAQMRPPTEAETALLKELISYGWLSDNAAIQRARAAHQARQQLLDSYEPGKPMLIKGIPTTVDQQIVELALRELGFIVLPYREDEQPETEVNIIYYGRDLALEEIKLTALTLMQAGVDLKAIKPFPQDTQGNLRAIRIEWNKYYESRKSLTVDGIVEASVFR
;
A
#
# COMPACT_ATOMS: atom_id res chain seq x y z
N MET A 1 -4.51 31.85 14.77
CA MET A 1 -3.12 31.76 14.26
C MET A 1 -2.27 32.78 14.99
N SER A 2 -1.33 32.35 15.84
CA SER A 2 -0.42 33.26 16.52
C SER A 2 0.64 33.74 15.53
N ALA A 3 0.63 35.04 15.18
CA ALA A 3 1.60 35.64 14.24
C ALA A 3 3.04 35.71 14.80
N LEU A 4 3.19 35.46 16.10
CA LEU A 4 4.43 35.60 16.87
C LEU A 4 5.64 34.85 16.27
N PRO A 5 5.53 33.57 15.83
CA PRO A 5 6.67 32.83 15.27
C PRO A 5 7.21 33.43 13.96
N TYR A 6 6.34 34.04 13.16
CA TYR A 6 6.72 34.70 11.91
C TYR A 6 7.42 36.05 12.14
N LEU A 7 7.23 36.67 13.31
CA LEU A 7 7.83 37.94 13.68
C LEU A 7 9.19 37.78 14.39
N LEU A 8 9.47 36.62 15.00
CA LEU A 8 10.72 36.37 15.74
C LEU A 8 12.00 36.57 14.90
N PRO A 9 12.10 36.13 13.64
CA PRO A 9 13.28 36.38 12.81
C PRO A 9 13.52 37.88 12.57
N TRP A 10 12.45 38.66 12.40
CA TRP A 10 12.53 40.11 12.21
C TRP A 10 12.95 40.83 13.50
N ILE A 11 12.44 40.38 14.65
CA ILE A 11 12.84 40.92 15.96
C ILE A 11 14.33 40.64 16.24
N LEU A 12 14.81 39.44 15.93
CA LEU A 12 16.23 39.09 16.04
C LEU A 12 17.11 39.94 15.13
N LEU A 13 16.69 40.17 13.89
CA LEU A 13 17.40 41.03 12.94
C LEU A 13 17.49 42.46 13.46
N LEU A 14 16.39 43.02 13.96
CA LEU A 14 16.36 44.38 14.54
C LEU A 14 17.25 44.49 15.78
N LEU A 15 17.24 43.49 16.67
CA LEU A 15 18.12 43.45 17.85
C LEU A 15 19.60 43.35 17.47
N ALA A 16 19.94 42.56 16.44
CA ALA A 16 21.31 42.44 15.94
C ALA A 16 21.82 43.76 15.34
N VAL A 17 20.97 44.46 14.57
CA VAL A 17 21.29 45.80 14.03
C VAL A 17 21.46 46.81 15.17
N ALA A 18 20.56 46.81 16.16
CA ALA A 18 20.66 47.70 17.33
C ALA A 18 21.94 47.45 18.13
N LEU A 19 22.33 46.19 18.32
CA LEU A 19 23.58 45.81 18.98
C LEU A 19 24.80 46.28 18.18
N ALA A 20 24.80 46.11 16.86
CA ALA A 20 25.90 46.56 15.99
C ALA A 20 26.09 48.09 16.03
N VAL A 21 24.98 48.85 16.03
CA VAL A 21 25.00 50.31 16.20
C VAL A 21 25.51 50.69 17.60
N ALA A 22 25.01 50.02 18.65
CA ALA A 22 25.44 50.27 20.02
C ALA A 22 26.95 50.06 20.20
N VAL A 23 27.51 48.97 19.67
CA VAL A 23 28.95 48.68 19.74
C VAL A 23 29.79 49.71 18.97
N LYS A 24 29.28 50.26 17.86
CA LYS A 24 30.00 51.24 17.03
C LYS A 24 30.02 52.65 17.63
N PHE A 25 28.94 53.06 18.30
CA PHE A 25 28.76 54.45 18.75
C PHE A 25 28.90 54.66 20.27
N LEU A 26 28.88 53.61 21.09
CA LEU A 26 29.07 53.73 22.54
C LEU A 26 30.53 53.46 22.94
N PRO A 27 31.14 54.29 23.82
CA PRO A 27 32.48 54.06 24.31
C PRO A 27 32.50 52.84 25.25
N LEU A 28 33.17 51.77 24.81
CA LEU A 28 33.30 50.50 25.54
C LEU A 28 34.06 50.61 26.88
N LYS A 29 34.70 51.76 27.15
CA LYS A 29 35.35 52.06 28.43
C LYS A 29 34.41 52.73 29.45
N SER A 30 33.20 53.09 29.03
CA SER A 30 32.19 53.70 29.90
C SER A 30 31.28 52.64 30.52
N ILE A 31 31.05 52.74 31.83
CA ILE A 31 30.06 51.93 32.56
C ILE A 31 28.69 51.88 31.84
N PRO A 32 28.11 53.01 31.35
CA PRO A 32 26.83 52.96 30.64
C PRO A 32 26.89 52.23 29.28
N GLY A 33 28.01 52.33 28.54
CA GLY A 33 28.17 51.61 27.27
C GLY A 33 28.21 50.10 27.45
N ILE A 34 28.92 49.63 28.48
CA ILE A 34 28.98 48.20 28.85
C ILE A 34 27.59 47.71 29.29
N ALA A 35 26.86 48.49 30.09
CA ALA A 35 25.52 48.11 30.54
C ALA A 35 24.53 47.95 29.37
N VAL A 36 24.50 48.90 28.43
CA VAL A 36 23.57 48.86 27.28
C VAL A 36 23.88 47.68 26.35
N THR A 37 25.16 47.45 26.06
CA THR A 37 25.59 46.33 25.19
C THR A 37 25.33 44.98 25.84
N ALA A 38 25.56 44.84 27.15
CA ALA A 38 25.26 43.62 27.89
C ALA A 38 23.75 43.31 27.93
N VAL A 39 22.90 44.32 28.15
CA VAL A 39 21.44 44.15 28.16
C VAL A 39 20.91 43.75 26.77
N LEU A 40 21.39 44.41 25.72
CA LEU A 40 21.01 44.06 24.33
C LEU A 40 21.47 42.65 23.96
N GLY A 41 22.68 42.25 24.36
CA GLY A 41 23.19 40.89 24.15
C GLY A 41 22.36 39.83 24.88
N LEU A 42 21.98 40.10 26.13
CA LEU A 42 21.13 39.19 26.92
C LEU A 42 19.72 39.06 26.33
N LEU A 43 19.13 40.17 25.87
CA LEU A 43 17.84 40.17 25.18
C LEU A 43 17.91 39.36 23.87
N LEU A 44 18.97 39.54 23.08
CA LEU A 44 19.17 38.79 21.85
C LEU A 44 19.30 37.28 22.12
N LEU A 45 20.03 36.89 23.17
CA LEU A 45 20.15 35.50 23.58
C LEU A 45 18.80 34.91 24.02
N LEU A 46 18.03 35.63 24.85
CA LEU A 46 16.70 35.19 25.28
C LEU A 46 15.74 34.99 24.11
N VAL A 47 15.70 35.93 23.16
CA VAL A 47 14.85 35.82 21.96
C VAL A 47 15.32 34.67 21.07
N ALA A 48 16.64 34.43 20.95
CA ALA A 48 17.17 33.32 20.16
C ALA A 48 16.81 31.94 20.78
N VAL A 49 16.93 31.80 22.10
CA VAL A 49 16.51 30.58 22.82
C VAL A 49 15.01 30.34 22.67
N TYR A 50 14.20 31.40 22.84
CA TYR A 50 12.76 31.31 22.66
C TYR A 50 12.38 30.93 21.22
N SER A 51 13.05 31.52 20.22
CA SER A 51 12.84 31.19 18.81
C SER A 51 13.13 29.73 18.51
N ASN A 52 14.24 29.18 19.00
CA ASN A 52 14.57 27.76 18.80
C ASN A 52 13.52 26.84 19.42
N LEU A 53 12.99 27.19 20.59
CA LEU A 53 11.97 26.39 21.28
C LEU A 53 10.63 26.40 20.52
N VAL A 54 10.21 27.58 20.05
CA VAL A 54 9.01 27.72 19.21
C VAL A 54 9.16 26.99 17.88
N THR A 55 10.29 27.15 17.18
CA THR A 55 10.56 26.43 15.93
C THR A 55 10.58 24.92 16.12
N GLY A 56 11.16 24.43 17.23
CA GLY A 56 11.13 23.00 17.57
C GLY A 56 9.71 22.46 17.74
N GLN A 57 8.83 23.20 18.44
CA GLN A 57 7.42 22.81 18.58
C GLN A 57 6.66 22.85 17.25
N GLN A 58 6.93 23.85 16.41
CA GLN A 58 6.31 23.95 15.09
C GLN A 58 6.74 22.83 14.16
N ASN A 59 8.02 22.47 14.15
CA ASN A 59 8.50 21.34 13.35
C ASN A 59 7.88 20.02 13.80
N ALA A 60 7.73 19.82 15.11
CA ALA A 60 7.03 18.65 15.65
C ALA A 60 5.54 18.63 15.26
N ALA A 61 4.86 19.77 15.29
CA ALA A 61 3.47 19.89 14.84
C ALA A 61 3.33 19.65 13.32
N LEU A 62 4.24 20.22 12.52
CA LEU A 62 4.30 20.02 11.08
C LEU A 62 4.50 18.54 10.75
N ALA A 63 5.42 17.86 11.42
CA ALA A 63 5.67 16.42 11.23
C ALA A 63 4.42 15.58 11.54
N ARG A 64 3.67 15.92 12.61
CA ARG A 64 2.39 15.25 12.92
C ARG A 64 1.34 15.50 11.84
N HIS A 65 1.21 16.74 11.37
CA HIS A 65 0.26 17.06 10.31
C HIS A 65 0.63 16.37 8.98
N GLN A 66 1.91 16.28 8.65
CA GLN A 66 2.37 15.53 7.48
C GLN A 66 2.04 14.04 7.60
N ALA A 67 2.26 13.44 8.77
CA ALA A 67 1.88 12.05 9.02
C ALA A 67 0.36 11.83 8.89
N GLN A 68 -0.46 12.74 9.43
CA GLN A 68 -1.92 12.68 9.29
C GLN A 68 -2.38 12.83 7.84
N VAL A 69 -1.73 13.70 7.07
CA VAL A 69 -2.04 13.86 5.64
C VAL A 69 -1.69 12.59 4.87
N ALA A 70 -0.53 11.98 5.12
CA ALA A 70 -0.14 10.73 4.50
C ALA A 70 -1.13 9.60 4.82
N GLU A 71 -1.53 9.45 6.08
CA GLU A 71 -2.53 8.46 6.52
C GLU A 71 -3.89 8.68 5.83
N MET A 72 -4.35 9.94 5.72
CA MET A 72 -5.58 10.26 5.00
C MET A 72 -5.50 9.98 3.50
N GLU A 73 -4.35 10.24 2.88
CA GLU A 73 -4.13 9.95 1.46
C GLU A 73 -4.17 8.43 1.21
N GLU A 74 -3.47 7.65 2.03
CA GLU A 74 -3.49 6.18 1.97
C GLU A 74 -4.92 5.64 2.12
N TRP A 75 -5.67 6.11 3.12
CA TRP A 75 -7.06 5.71 3.32
C TRP A 75 -7.95 6.08 2.13
N LYS A 76 -7.77 7.28 1.57
CA LYS A 76 -8.52 7.72 0.39
C LYS A 76 -8.26 6.82 -0.82
N TYR A 77 -7.00 6.47 -1.09
CA TYR A 77 -6.66 5.59 -2.21
C TYR A 77 -7.22 4.18 -2.02
N ALA A 78 -7.10 3.61 -0.81
CA ALA A 78 -7.68 2.31 -0.50
C ALA A 78 -9.22 2.30 -0.72
N GLN A 79 -9.90 3.37 -0.31
CA GLN A 79 -11.35 3.50 -0.51
C GLN A 79 -11.73 3.68 -1.98
N LEU A 80 -10.95 4.43 -2.76
CA LEU A 80 -11.16 4.57 -4.20
C LEU A 80 -10.98 3.25 -4.93
N ASP A 81 -9.95 2.47 -4.58
CA ASP A 81 -9.71 1.15 -5.15
C ASP A 81 -10.90 0.22 -4.86
N ARG A 82 -11.40 0.20 -3.62
CA ARG A 82 -12.59 -0.57 -3.25
C ARG A 82 -13.84 -0.15 -4.04
N LEU A 83 -14.09 1.15 -4.19
CA LEU A 83 -15.22 1.64 -4.99
C LEU A 83 -15.06 1.27 -6.47
N SER A 84 -13.84 1.37 -7.01
CA SER A 84 -13.56 0.99 -8.40
C SER A 84 -13.77 -0.50 -8.64
N LEU A 85 -13.42 -1.35 -7.67
CA LEU A 85 -13.68 -2.79 -7.71
C LEU A 85 -15.18 -3.09 -7.71
N ILE A 86 -15.95 -2.43 -6.84
CA ILE A 86 -17.41 -2.59 -6.79
C ILE A 86 -18.04 -2.15 -8.12
N LEU A 87 -17.60 -1.02 -8.68
CA LEU A 87 -18.07 -0.53 -9.98
C LEU A 87 -17.72 -1.50 -11.12
N ALA A 88 -16.51 -2.06 -11.11
CA ALA A 88 -16.09 -3.05 -12.09
C ALA A 88 -16.95 -4.32 -12.01
N GLN A 89 -17.27 -4.78 -10.81
CA GLN A 89 -18.12 -5.96 -10.58
C GLN A 89 -19.59 -5.73 -10.95
N MET A 90 -20.09 -4.49 -10.83
CA MET A 90 -21.47 -4.12 -11.21
C MET A 90 -21.61 -3.76 -12.68
N ARG A 91 -20.52 -3.74 -13.45
CA ARG A 91 -20.57 -3.40 -14.87
C ARG A 91 -21.50 -4.40 -15.57
N PRO A 92 -22.56 -3.95 -16.25
CA PRO A 92 -23.42 -4.86 -16.98
C PRO A 92 -22.60 -5.54 -18.08
N PRO A 93 -22.80 -6.86 -18.31
CA PRO A 93 -22.09 -7.56 -19.37
C PRO A 93 -22.37 -6.92 -20.72
N THR A 94 -21.36 -6.85 -21.57
CA THR A 94 -21.50 -6.31 -22.92
C THR A 94 -22.42 -7.18 -23.78
N GLU A 95 -22.99 -6.65 -24.87
CA GLU A 95 -23.83 -7.45 -25.76
C GLU A 95 -23.12 -8.73 -26.25
N ALA A 96 -21.82 -8.62 -26.56
CA ALA A 96 -20.99 -9.76 -26.94
C ALA A 96 -20.85 -10.81 -25.83
N GLU A 97 -20.61 -10.39 -24.57
CA GLU A 97 -20.56 -11.29 -23.41
C GLU A 97 -21.92 -11.95 -23.15
N THR A 98 -23.02 -11.21 -23.26
CA THR A 98 -24.36 -11.79 -23.10
C THR A 98 -24.70 -12.80 -24.20
N ALA A 99 -24.23 -12.56 -25.43
CA ALA A 99 -24.38 -13.50 -26.53
C ALA A 99 -23.59 -14.78 -26.26
N LEU A 100 -22.33 -14.65 -25.83
CA LEU A 100 -21.50 -15.80 -25.44
C LEU A 100 -22.14 -16.59 -24.29
N LEU A 101 -22.69 -15.94 -23.26
CA LEU A 101 -23.38 -16.63 -22.17
C LEU A 101 -24.59 -17.41 -22.67
N LYS A 102 -25.39 -16.83 -23.58
CA LYS A 102 -26.52 -17.54 -24.21
C LYS A 102 -26.05 -18.72 -25.06
N GLU A 103 -24.92 -18.57 -25.74
CA GLU A 103 -24.29 -19.63 -26.53
C GLU A 103 -23.76 -20.76 -25.64
N LEU A 104 -23.11 -20.45 -24.52
CA LEU A 104 -22.70 -21.45 -23.53
C LEU A 104 -23.91 -22.23 -22.99
N ILE A 105 -25.00 -21.54 -22.67
CA ILE A 105 -26.25 -22.18 -22.24
C ILE A 105 -26.82 -23.07 -23.36
N SER A 106 -26.75 -22.65 -24.62
CA SER A 106 -27.22 -23.46 -25.75
C SER A 106 -26.34 -24.70 -25.98
N TYR A 107 -25.05 -24.64 -25.64
CA TYR A 107 -24.14 -25.79 -25.57
C TYR A 107 -24.38 -26.70 -24.36
N GLY A 108 -25.35 -26.39 -23.51
CA GLY A 108 -25.73 -27.20 -22.35
C GLY A 108 -24.97 -26.83 -21.07
N TRP A 109 -24.28 -25.68 -21.03
CA TRP A 109 -23.74 -25.19 -19.77
C TRP A 109 -24.87 -24.81 -18.82
N LEU A 110 -24.95 -25.53 -17.71
CA LEU A 110 -25.84 -25.23 -16.61
C LEU A 110 -25.11 -24.39 -15.56
N SER A 111 -25.87 -23.69 -14.73
CA SER A 111 -25.34 -23.02 -13.53
C SER A 111 -24.62 -23.98 -12.58
N ASP A 112 -24.93 -25.28 -12.68
CA ASP A 112 -24.32 -26.35 -11.90
C ASP A 112 -23.05 -26.94 -12.53
N ASN A 113 -22.52 -26.33 -13.59
CA ASN A 113 -21.23 -26.74 -14.15
C ASN A 113 -20.14 -26.62 -13.08
N ALA A 114 -19.28 -27.64 -12.98
CA ALA A 114 -18.21 -27.71 -11.99
C ALA A 114 -17.26 -26.50 -11.99
N ALA A 115 -17.00 -25.89 -13.16
CA ALA A 115 -16.16 -24.70 -13.26
C ALA A 115 -16.85 -23.47 -12.63
N ILE A 116 -18.14 -23.29 -12.92
CA ILE A 116 -18.96 -22.20 -12.35
C ILE A 116 -19.10 -22.38 -10.83
N GLN A 117 -19.39 -23.59 -10.38
CA GLN A 117 -19.51 -23.89 -8.95
C GLN A 117 -18.19 -23.69 -8.21
N ARG A 118 -17.05 -24.05 -8.82
CA ARG A 118 -15.73 -23.79 -8.24
C ARG A 118 -15.46 -22.30 -8.08
N ALA A 119 -15.73 -21.50 -9.11
CA ALA A 119 -15.54 -20.05 -9.05
C ALA A 119 -16.44 -19.42 -7.97
N ARG A 120 -17.71 -19.85 -7.89
CA ARG A 120 -18.65 -19.40 -6.86
C ARG A 120 -18.21 -19.80 -5.45
N ALA A 121 -17.78 -21.04 -5.25
CA ALA A 121 -17.29 -21.52 -3.96
C ALA A 121 -16.03 -20.77 -3.53
N ALA A 122 -15.11 -20.50 -4.47
CA ALA A 122 -13.91 -19.72 -4.20
C ALA A 122 -14.25 -18.28 -3.76
N HIS A 123 -15.23 -17.65 -4.43
CA HIS A 123 -15.72 -16.32 -4.04
C HIS A 123 -16.34 -16.32 -2.63
N GLN A 124 -17.19 -17.30 -2.33
CA GLN A 124 -17.82 -17.41 -1.01
C GLN A 124 -16.79 -17.64 0.10
N ALA A 125 -15.84 -18.55 -0.12
CA ALA A 125 -14.75 -18.80 0.82
C ALA A 125 -13.85 -17.56 1.01
N ARG A 126 -13.56 -16.83 -0.08
CA ARG A 126 -12.82 -15.56 -0.01
C ARG A 126 -13.56 -14.56 0.87
N GLN A 127 -14.87 -14.39 0.66
CA GLN A 127 -15.66 -13.41 1.39
C GLN A 127 -15.68 -13.70 2.89
N GLN A 128 -15.82 -14.97 3.27
CA GLN A 128 -15.77 -15.39 4.68
C GLN A 128 -14.42 -15.09 5.34
N LEU A 129 -13.32 -15.29 4.63
CA LEU A 129 -11.98 -14.97 5.13
C LEU A 129 -11.73 -13.47 5.19
N LEU A 130 -12.29 -12.71 4.24
CA LEU A 130 -12.14 -11.26 4.16
C LEU A 130 -12.75 -10.57 5.39
N ASP A 131 -13.87 -11.07 5.91
CA ASP A 131 -14.56 -10.49 7.07
C ASP A 131 -13.72 -10.52 8.35
N SER A 132 -12.78 -11.47 8.46
CA SER A 132 -11.85 -11.60 9.59
C SER A 132 -10.45 -11.03 9.33
N TYR A 133 -10.17 -10.58 8.10
CA TYR A 133 -8.82 -10.22 7.68
C TYR A 133 -8.58 -8.71 7.84
N GLU A 134 -7.50 -8.37 8.55
CA GLU A 134 -6.97 -7.01 8.60
C GLU A 134 -5.68 -6.95 7.80
N PRO A 135 -5.57 -6.05 6.80
CA PRO A 135 -4.33 -5.87 6.05
C PRO A 135 -3.15 -5.56 6.97
N GLY A 136 -2.12 -6.38 6.90
CA GLY A 136 -0.89 -6.22 7.67
C GLY A 136 0.11 -5.28 7.00
N LYS A 137 1.37 -5.72 6.94
CA LYS A 137 2.44 -4.98 6.26
C LYS A 137 2.31 -5.14 4.74
N PRO A 138 2.78 -4.17 3.93
CA PRO A 138 2.71 -4.24 2.48
C PRO A 138 3.30 -5.55 1.93
N MET A 139 2.63 -6.10 0.93
CA MET A 139 3.01 -7.33 0.25
C MET A 139 3.17 -7.06 -1.24
N LEU A 140 4.02 -7.83 -1.91
CA LEU A 140 4.23 -7.71 -3.34
C LEU A 140 3.56 -8.88 -4.07
N ILE A 141 2.96 -8.63 -5.23
CA ILE A 141 2.48 -9.70 -6.09
C ILE A 141 2.91 -9.49 -7.54
N LYS A 142 3.28 -10.57 -8.22
CA LYS A 142 3.69 -10.56 -9.63
C LYS A 142 3.17 -11.80 -10.35
N GLY A 143 2.89 -11.68 -11.64
CA GLY A 143 2.57 -12.83 -12.50
C GLY A 143 1.08 -13.03 -12.78
N ILE A 144 0.25 -11.98 -12.71
CA ILE A 144 -1.18 -12.09 -13.05
C ILE A 144 -1.30 -12.50 -14.53
N PRO A 145 -2.00 -13.60 -14.85
CA PRO A 145 -2.08 -14.11 -16.21
C PRO A 145 -2.87 -13.17 -17.13
N THR A 146 -2.68 -13.30 -18.44
CA THR A 146 -3.45 -12.51 -19.44
C THR A 146 -4.81 -13.11 -19.79
N THR A 147 -5.08 -14.34 -19.36
CA THR A 147 -6.36 -15.04 -19.56
C THR A 147 -7.49 -14.54 -18.66
N VAL A 148 -7.17 -13.70 -17.68
CA VAL A 148 -8.15 -13.09 -16.75
C VAL A 148 -8.24 -11.60 -17.00
N ASP A 149 -9.35 -10.99 -16.56
CA ASP A 149 -9.43 -9.53 -16.47
C ASP A 149 -8.44 -9.03 -15.41
N GLN A 150 -7.26 -8.59 -15.89
CA GLN A 150 -6.17 -8.13 -15.05
C GLN A 150 -6.62 -6.98 -14.15
N GLN A 151 -7.45 -6.07 -14.64
CA GLN A 151 -7.89 -4.91 -13.87
C GLN A 151 -8.72 -5.35 -12.65
N ILE A 152 -9.66 -6.29 -12.83
CA ILE A 152 -10.49 -6.78 -11.72
C ILE A 152 -9.63 -7.54 -10.71
N VAL A 153 -8.72 -8.40 -11.18
CA VAL A 153 -7.85 -9.19 -10.31
C VAL A 153 -6.87 -8.29 -9.55
N GLU A 154 -6.28 -7.30 -10.22
CA GLU A 154 -5.41 -6.31 -9.58
C GLU A 154 -6.14 -5.54 -8.48
N LEU A 155 -7.34 -5.03 -8.76
CA LEU A 155 -8.13 -4.30 -7.78
C LEU A 155 -8.51 -5.20 -6.59
N ALA A 156 -8.88 -6.46 -6.84
CA ALA A 156 -9.18 -7.43 -5.80
C ALA A 156 -7.97 -7.77 -4.92
N LEU A 157 -6.75 -7.76 -5.47
CA LEU A 157 -5.51 -7.98 -4.73
C LEU A 157 -5.06 -6.72 -3.99
N ARG A 158 -5.25 -5.53 -4.57
CA ARG A 158 -4.99 -4.25 -3.90
C ARG A 158 -5.89 -4.04 -2.69
N GLU A 159 -7.15 -4.47 -2.76
CA GLU A 159 -8.07 -4.49 -1.61
C GLU A 159 -7.49 -5.29 -0.42
N LEU A 160 -6.71 -6.34 -0.69
CA LEU A 160 -6.05 -7.17 0.32
C LEU A 160 -4.74 -6.58 0.86
N GLY A 161 -4.27 -5.45 0.32
CA GLY A 161 -3.00 -4.80 0.68
C GLY A 161 -1.80 -5.22 -0.17
N PHE A 162 -2.02 -5.89 -1.32
CA PHE A 162 -0.94 -6.21 -2.25
C PHE A 162 -0.61 -5.04 -3.17
N ILE A 163 0.68 -4.82 -3.37
CA ILE A 163 1.25 -3.96 -4.39
C ILE A 163 1.56 -4.85 -5.60
N VAL A 164 0.82 -4.62 -6.68
CA VAL A 164 1.02 -5.35 -7.94
C VAL A 164 2.25 -4.81 -8.65
N LEU A 165 3.23 -5.68 -8.88
CA LEU A 165 4.42 -5.34 -9.64
C LEU A 165 4.13 -5.53 -11.14
N PRO A 166 4.37 -4.50 -11.97
CA PRO A 166 4.23 -4.65 -13.41
C PRO A 166 5.27 -5.63 -13.95
N TYR A 167 4.92 -6.26 -15.08
CA TYR A 167 5.91 -6.97 -15.89
C TYR A 167 6.97 -5.98 -16.38
N ARG A 168 8.22 -6.43 -16.43
CA ARG A 168 9.29 -5.64 -17.04
C ARG A 168 9.11 -5.66 -18.57
N GLU A 169 9.67 -4.67 -19.26
CA GLU A 169 9.58 -4.56 -20.72
C GLU A 169 10.15 -5.78 -21.46
N ASP A 170 11.08 -6.51 -20.84
CA ASP A 170 11.72 -7.71 -21.34
C ASP A 170 11.00 -9.02 -20.95
N GLU A 171 9.98 -8.96 -20.09
CA GLU A 171 9.25 -10.13 -19.61
C GLU A 171 7.96 -10.33 -20.40
N GLN A 172 7.74 -11.54 -20.91
CA GLN A 172 6.46 -11.92 -21.52
C GLN A 172 5.49 -12.37 -20.42
N PRO A 173 4.30 -11.77 -20.31
CA PRO A 173 3.28 -12.21 -19.38
C PRO A 173 2.84 -13.63 -19.71
N GLU A 174 2.77 -14.48 -18.68
CA GLU A 174 2.27 -15.85 -18.85
C GLU A 174 0.76 -15.83 -19.17
N THR A 175 0.36 -16.64 -20.14
CA THR A 175 -1.07 -16.79 -20.51
C THR A 175 -1.78 -17.72 -19.54
N GLU A 176 -1.14 -18.83 -19.20
CA GLU A 176 -1.64 -19.82 -18.27
C GLU A 176 -0.75 -19.85 -17.04
N VAL A 177 -1.34 -20.06 -15.87
CA VAL A 177 -0.60 -20.17 -14.61
C VAL A 177 -1.20 -21.29 -13.78
N ASN A 178 -0.35 -22.01 -13.07
CA ASN A 178 -0.76 -23.22 -12.36
C ASN A 178 -0.15 -23.34 -10.96
N ILE A 179 0.80 -22.47 -10.59
CA ILE A 179 1.45 -22.48 -9.28
C ILE A 179 1.57 -21.07 -8.69
N ILE A 180 1.45 -21.01 -7.36
CA ILE A 180 1.75 -19.83 -6.57
C ILE A 180 2.99 -20.11 -5.73
N TYR A 181 3.98 -19.23 -5.80
CA TYR A 181 5.09 -19.16 -4.85
C TYR A 181 4.85 -18.05 -3.84
N TYR A 182 5.12 -18.32 -2.57
CA TYR A 182 4.95 -17.33 -1.50
C TYR A 182 6.21 -17.17 -0.63
N GLY A 183 6.38 -15.98 -0.09
CA GLY A 183 7.42 -15.61 0.85
C GLY A 183 7.19 -16.11 2.27
N ARG A 184 8.27 -16.30 3.03
CA ARG A 184 8.21 -16.86 4.38
C ARG A 184 7.52 -15.95 5.41
N ASP A 185 7.48 -14.63 5.21
CA ASP A 185 6.87 -13.65 6.11
C ASP A 185 5.41 -13.32 5.74
N LEU A 186 4.79 -14.11 4.85
CA LEU A 186 3.35 -14.03 4.58
C LEU A 186 2.56 -14.87 5.58
N ALA A 187 1.47 -14.30 6.07
CA ALA A 187 0.48 -15.01 6.86
C ALA A 187 -0.26 -16.02 5.98
N LEU A 188 -0.72 -17.10 6.61
CA LEU A 188 -1.44 -18.16 5.90
C LEU A 188 -2.74 -17.63 5.27
N GLU A 189 -3.41 -16.70 5.93
CA GLU A 189 -4.63 -16.05 5.46
C GLU A 189 -4.37 -15.25 4.18
N GLU A 190 -3.27 -14.50 4.10
CA GLU A 190 -2.87 -13.73 2.91
C GLU A 190 -2.70 -14.67 1.71
N ILE A 191 -2.03 -15.81 1.91
CA ILE A 191 -1.81 -16.83 0.87
C ILE A 191 -3.15 -17.44 0.40
N LYS A 192 -4.04 -17.77 1.34
CA LYS A 192 -5.37 -18.33 1.04
C LYS A 192 -6.21 -17.32 0.25
N LEU A 193 -6.24 -16.06 0.68
CA LEU A 193 -7.01 -14.99 0.01
C LEU A 193 -6.51 -14.76 -1.42
N THR A 194 -5.20 -14.75 -1.65
CA THR A 194 -4.64 -14.66 -3.00
C THR A 194 -5.04 -15.86 -3.87
N ALA A 195 -4.89 -17.09 -3.35
CA ALA A 195 -5.25 -18.29 -4.09
C ALA A 195 -6.74 -18.32 -4.47
N LEU A 196 -7.62 -17.97 -3.52
CA LEU A 196 -9.06 -17.91 -3.75
C LEU A 196 -9.45 -16.80 -4.74
N THR A 197 -8.75 -15.66 -4.71
CA THR A 197 -8.96 -14.56 -5.67
C THR A 197 -8.66 -15.02 -7.10
N LEU A 198 -7.57 -15.78 -7.30
CA LEU A 198 -7.22 -16.32 -8.62
C LEU A 198 -8.20 -17.43 -9.06
N MET A 199 -8.61 -18.32 -8.14
CA MET A 199 -9.59 -19.36 -8.45
C MET A 199 -10.97 -18.78 -8.80
N GLN A 200 -11.39 -17.71 -8.13
CA GLN A 200 -12.61 -16.98 -8.47
C GLN A 200 -12.54 -16.43 -9.91
N ALA A 201 -11.36 -15.96 -10.35
CA ALA A 201 -11.13 -15.49 -11.71
C ALA A 201 -11.03 -16.62 -12.76
N GLY A 202 -11.19 -17.88 -12.36
CA GLY A 202 -11.17 -19.03 -13.26
C GLY A 202 -9.78 -19.66 -13.46
N VAL A 203 -8.76 -19.23 -12.70
CA VAL A 203 -7.42 -19.79 -12.78
C VAL A 203 -7.38 -21.18 -12.15
N ASP A 204 -6.86 -22.16 -12.90
CA ASP A 204 -6.77 -23.55 -12.46
C ASP A 204 -5.48 -23.82 -11.67
N LEU A 205 -5.47 -23.40 -10.41
CA LEU A 205 -4.32 -23.60 -9.52
C LEU A 205 -4.10 -25.07 -9.18
N LYS A 206 -2.85 -25.51 -9.27
CA LYS A 206 -2.40 -26.90 -9.01
C LYS A 206 -1.52 -27.02 -7.78
N ALA A 207 -0.80 -25.96 -7.42
CA ALA A 207 0.10 -25.97 -6.27
C ALA A 207 0.28 -24.57 -5.66
N ILE A 208 0.53 -24.56 -4.35
CA ILE A 208 0.94 -23.39 -3.57
C ILE A 208 2.19 -23.81 -2.81
N LYS A 209 3.31 -23.10 -2.99
CA LYS A 209 4.60 -23.48 -2.42
C LYS A 209 5.39 -22.29 -1.91
N PRO A 210 6.24 -22.46 -0.89
CA PRO A 210 7.19 -21.43 -0.53
C PRO A 210 8.21 -21.21 -1.68
N PHE A 211 8.80 -20.02 -1.76
CA PHE A 211 9.92 -19.80 -2.66
C PHE A 211 11.07 -20.78 -2.40
N PRO A 212 11.75 -21.26 -3.46
CA PRO A 212 12.91 -22.13 -3.29
C PRO A 212 14.13 -21.41 -2.70
N GLN A 213 14.20 -20.08 -2.84
CA GLN A 213 15.28 -19.25 -2.30
C GLN A 213 14.71 -18.02 -1.57
N ASP A 214 15.15 -17.85 -0.33
CA ASP A 214 14.84 -16.70 0.51
C ASP A 214 15.74 -15.52 0.12
N THR A 215 15.28 -14.67 -0.79
CA THR A 215 15.92 -13.37 -1.06
C THR A 215 15.18 -12.26 -0.32
N GLN A 216 15.84 -11.15 0.00
CA GLN A 216 15.21 -10.02 0.70
C GLN A 216 13.96 -9.49 -0.05
N GLY A 217 13.94 -9.55 -1.38
CA GLY A 217 12.79 -9.18 -2.20
C GLY A 217 11.64 -10.19 -2.17
N ASN A 218 11.88 -11.43 -1.75
CA ASN A 218 10.90 -12.51 -1.76
C ASN A 218 10.24 -12.78 -0.40
N LEU A 219 10.67 -12.11 0.67
CA LEU A 219 10.19 -12.40 2.04
C LEU A 219 8.68 -12.18 2.21
N ARG A 220 8.15 -11.10 1.61
CA ARG A 220 6.73 -10.73 1.60
C ARG A 220 6.21 -10.58 0.17
N ALA A 221 6.51 -11.56 -0.68
CA ALA A 221 6.07 -11.54 -2.06
C ALA A 221 5.27 -12.80 -2.41
N ILE A 222 4.37 -12.67 -3.38
CA ILE A 222 3.73 -13.77 -4.06
C ILE A 222 4.10 -13.69 -5.54
N ARG A 223 4.53 -14.82 -6.11
CA ARG A 223 4.79 -14.95 -7.54
C ARG A 223 3.92 -16.03 -8.12
N ILE A 224 3.12 -15.67 -9.11
CA ILE A 224 2.25 -16.57 -9.85
C ILE A 224 3.02 -16.97 -11.11
N GLU A 225 3.11 -18.27 -11.39
CA GLU A 225 3.83 -18.77 -12.56
C GLU A 225 3.15 -19.98 -13.20
N TRP A 226 3.59 -20.27 -14.41
CA TRP A 226 3.42 -21.57 -15.02
C TRP A 226 4.61 -22.48 -14.72
N ASN A 227 4.33 -23.73 -14.39
CA ASN A 227 5.35 -24.76 -14.24
C ASN A 227 4.89 -26.10 -14.84
N LYS A 228 5.62 -26.56 -15.85
CA LYS A 228 5.38 -27.84 -16.55
C LYS A 228 5.23 -29.05 -15.63
N TYR A 229 5.95 -29.10 -14.51
CA TYR A 229 5.90 -30.25 -13.60
C TYR A 229 4.55 -30.40 -12.87
N TYR A 230 3.70 -29.38 -12.92
CA TYR A 230 2.40 -29.36 -12.26
C TYR A 230 1.23 -29.48 -13.23
N GLU A 231 1.49 -29.56 -14.54
CA GLU A 231 0.46 -29.66 -15.58
C GLU A 231 -0.44 -30.89 -15.39
N SER A 232 0.16 -32.04 -15.09
CA SER A 232 -0.57 -33.30 -14.87
C SER A 232 -1.16 -33.44 -13.46
N ARG A 233 -0.93 -32.48 -12.56
CA ARG A 233 -1.49 -32.54 -11.21
C ARG A 233 -2.97 -32.22 -11.21
N LYS A 234 -3.67 -32.82 -10.26
CA LYS A 234 -5.05 -32.47 -9.95
C LYS A 234 -5.11 -31.03 -9.44
N SER A 235 -6.11 -30.28 -9.89
CA SER A 235 -6.38 -28.93 -9.40
C SER A 235 -6.66 -28.93 -7.90
N LEU A 236 -6.22 -27.86 -7.24
CA LEU A 236 -6.57 -27.60 -5.86
C LEU A 236 -8.07 -27.37 -5.75
N THR A 237 -8.66 -27.93 -4.70
CA THR A 237 -10.05 -27.67 -4.33
C THR A 237 -10.12 -26.46 -3.41
N VAL A 238 -11.25 -25.76 -3.43
CA VAL A 238 -11.49 -24.61 -2.54
C VAL A 238 -11.36 -25.04 -1.08
N ASP A 239 -11.99 -26.15 -0.70
CA ASP A 239 -11.92 -26.69 0.66
C ASP A 239 -10.48 -27.03 1.06
N GLY A 240 -9.70 -27.60 0.13
CA GLY A 240 -8.29 -27.94 0.38
C GLY A 240 -7.43 -26.72 0.67
N ILE A 241 -7.78 -25.54 0.16
CA ILE A 241 -7.09 -24.28 0.47
C ILE A 241 -7.59 -23.72 1.80
N VAL A 242 -8.89 -23.75 2.06
CA VAL A 242 -9.48 -23.22 3.30
C VAL A 242 -9.01 -24.03 4.52
N GLU A 243 -9.00 -25.35 4.42
CA GLU A 243 -8.62 -26.27 5.50
C GLU A 243 -7.10 -26.40 5.69
N ALA A 244 -6.30 -26.00 4.70
CA ALA A 244 -4.85 -26.11 4.80
C ALA A 244 -4.31 -25.32 6.01
N SER A 245 -3.55 -26.00 6.85
CA SER A 245 -2.79 -25.38 7.94
C SER A 245 -1.39 -24.94 7.51
N VAL A 246 -0.83 -25.59 6.48
CA VAL A 246 0.49 -25.30 5.89
C VAL A 246 0.50 -25.71 4.41
N PHE A 247 1.14 -24.92 3.55
CA PHE A 247 1.43 -25.28 2.15
C PHE A 247 2.89 -25.76 2.01
N ARG A 248 3.15 -26.80 1.20
CA ARG A 248 4.49 -27.42 1.02
C ARG A 248 4.76 -27.81 -0.43
#